data_AF-M1JAC3-F1
#
_entry.id   AF-M1JAC3-F1
#
_cell.length_a   1.000
_cell.length_b   1.000
_cell.length_c   1.000
_cell.angle_alpha   90.00
_cell.angle_beta   90.00
_cell.angle_gamma   90.00
#
_symmetry.space_group_name_H-M   'P 1'
#
loop_
_entity.id
_entity.type
_entity.pdbx_description
1 polymer ?
#
loop_
_entity_poly.entity_id
_entity_poly.type
_entity_poly.pdbx_seq_one_letter_code
_entity_poly.pdbx_strand_id
1 'polypeptide(L)'
;MSPNPKRFPLLLDLGFLASRALTQEYLDHQVLPGETKPVPYALVHWDAVLDKLEDLARMDHEDNYTPASEPILEGAGVFNSYRVLRHWNTLLDAEDSNLT
;
A
#
# COMPACT_ATOMS: atom_id res chain seq x y z
N MET A 1 -13.49 -5.17 16.50
CA MET A 1 -14.34 -5.79 15.47
C MET A 1 -13.53 -6.85 14.75
N SER A 2 -14.18 -7.92 14.28
CA SER A 2 -13.54 -8.87 13.37
C SER A 2 -13.28 -8.18 12.03
N PRO A 3 -12.08 -8.30 11.44
CA PRO A 3 -11.76 -7.64 10.18
C PRO A 3 -12.65 -8.17 9.05
N ASN A 4 -12.84 -7.35 8.01
CA ASN A 4 -13.48 -7.77 6.77
C ASN A 4 -12.94 -9.13 6.29
N PRO A 5 -13.79 -10.08 5.85
CA PRO A 5 -13.31 -11.33 5.27
C PRO A 5 -12.45 -11.12 4.01
N LYS A 6 -12.58 -9.97 3.31
CA LYS A 6 -11.76 -9.61 2.15
C LYS A 6 -10.37 -9.07 2.52
N ARG A 7 -10.13 -8.75 3.80
CA ARG A 7 -8.88 -8.14 4.26
C ARG A 7 -7.69 -9.06 4.04
N PHE A 8 -7.80 -10.34 4.42
CA PHE A 8 -6.70 -11.29 4.28
C PHE A 8 -6.33 -11.57 2.81
N PRO A 9 -7.28 -11.84 1.88
CA PRO A 9 -6.98 -11.89 0.46
C PRO A 9 -6.27 -10.63 -0.07
N LEU A 10 -6.73 -9.44 0.32
CA LEU A 10 -6.12 -8.18 -0.08
C LEU A 10 -4.68 -8.02 0.41
N LEU A 11 -4.39 -8.47 1.63
CA LEU A 11 -3.02 -8.51 2.16
C LEU A 11 -2.12 -9.45 1.37
N LEU A 12 -2.61 -10.63 0.98
CA LEU A 12 -1.83 -11.56 0.15
C LEU A 12 -1.49 -10.94 -1.21
N ASP A 13 -2.47 -10.27 -1.85
CA ASP A 13 -2.25 -9.55 -3.11
C ASP A 13 -1.22 -8.43 -2.95
N LEU A 14 -1.31 -7.65 -1.86
CA LEU A 14 -0.33 -6.62 -1.52
C LEU A 14 1.08 -7.19 -1.34
N GLY A 15 1.22 -8.28 -0.60
CA GLY A 15 2.51 -8.94 -0.39
C GLY A 15 3.13 -9.43 -1.71
N PHE A 16 2.29 -10.00 -2.59
CA PHE A 16 2.73 -10.44 -3.91
C PHE A 16 3.18 -9.28 -4.80
N LEU A 17 2.39 -8.20 -4.88
CA LEU A 17 2.73 -7.02 -5.68
C LEU A 17 3.99 -6.32 -5.15
N ALA A 18 4.11 -6.15 -3.84
CA ALA A 18 5.29 -5.55 -3.22
C ALA A 18 6.54 -6.39 -3.46
N SER A 19 6.44 -7.73 -3.37
CA SER A 19 7.55 -8.62 -3.71
C SER A 19 8.02 -8.45 -5.15
N ARG A 20 7.08 -8.28 -6.10
CA ARG A 20 7.41 -8.00 -7.50
C ARG A 20 8.05 -6.64 -7.70
N ALA A 21 7.54 -5.60 -7.03
CA ALA A 21 8.09 -4.26 -7.08
C ALA A 21 9.54 -4.22 -6.56
N LEU A 22 9.78 -4.84 -5.39
CA LEU A 22 11.12 -4.95 -4.81
C LEU A 22 12.09 -5.75 -5.68
N THR A 23 11.61 -6.84 -6.29
CA THR A 23 12.42 -7.63 -7.23
C THR A 23 12.79 -6.80 -8.47
N GLN A 24 11.83 -6.07 -9.04
CA GLN A 24 12.09 -5.24 -10.19
C GLN A 24 13.02 -4.06 -9.85
N GLU A 25 12.87 -3.47 -8.67
CA GLU A 25 13.77 -2.41 -8.18
C GLU A 25 15.21 -2.93 -8.04
N TYR A 26 15.38 -4.15 -7.53
CA TYR A 26 16.69 -4.79 -7.50
C TYR A 26 17.28 -4.98 -8.91
N LEU A 27 16.47 -5.38 -9.89
CA LEU A 27 16.92 -5.52 -11.28
C LEU A 27 17.24 -4.17 -11.94
N ASP A 28 16.39 -3.16 -11.72
CA ASP A 28 16.58 -1.79 -12.22
C ASP A 28 17.89 -1.19 -11.70
N HIS A 29 18.29 -1.55 -10.47
CA HIS A 29 19.57 -1.13 -9.89
C HIS A 29 20.80 -1.88 -10.43
N GLN A 30 20.64 -3.02 -11.11
CA GLN A 30 21.76 -3.75 -11.72
C GLN A 30 22.11 -3.25 -13.13
N VAL A 31 21.29 -2.39 -13.74
CA VAL A 31 21.52 -1.86 -15.08
C VAL A 31 22.79 -1.00 -15.09
N LEU A 32 23.71 -1.29 -16.01
CA LEU A 32 25.05 -0.72 -16.07
C LEU A 32 25.04 0.81 -16.31
N PRO A 33 26.06 1.55 -15.82
CA PRO A 33 26.20 2.97 -16.11
C PRO A 33 26.42 3.18 -17.62
N GLY A 34 25.48 3.85 -18.29
CA GLY A 34 25.60 4.21 -19.72
C GLY A 34 24.39 3.84 -20.57
N GLU A 35 23.52 2.95 -20.09
CA GLU A 35 22.21 2.77 -20.71
C GLU A 35 21.30 3.95 -20.32
N THR A 36 20.64 4.55 -21.31
CA THR A 36 19.61 5.56 -21.09
C THR A 36 18.55 4.93 -20.20
N LYS A 37 18.43 5.35 -18.94
CA LYS A 37 17.46 4.76 -18.00
C LYS A 37 16.06 4.92 -18.58
N PRO A 38 15.39 3.85 -19.03
CA PRO A 38 13.95 3.91 -19.18
C PRO A 38 13.37 4.21 -17.79
N VAL A 39 12.13 4.72 -17.75
CA VAL A 39 11.36 4.80 -16.49
C VAL A 39 11.54 3.48 -15.73
N PRO A 40 11.99 3.47 -14.46
CA PRO A 40 12.21 2.25 -13.71
C PRO A 40 10.95 1.38 -13.76
N TYR A 41 11.08 0.14 -14.24
CA TYR A 41 9.95 -0.78 -14.37
C TYR A 41 9.32 -1.07 -13.00
N ALA A 42 10.08 -0.90 -11.92
CA ALA A 42 9.58 -1.03 -10.56
C ALA A 42 8.44 -0.05 -10.24
N LEU A 43 8.42 1.14 -10.86
CA LEU A 43 7.37 2.14 -10.61
C LEU A 43 5.99 1.61 -10.98
N VAL A 44 5.86 0.90 -12.10
CA VAL A 44 4.58 0.30 -12.53
C VAL A 44 4.06 -0.70 -11.49
N HIS A 45 4.96 -1.40 -10.80
CA HIS A 45 4.58 -2.33 -9.74
C HIS A 45 4.23 -1.61 -8.43
N TRP A 46 4.94 -0.53 -8.10
CA TRP A 46 4.64 0.29 -6.93
C TRP A 46 3.29 1.02 -7.03
N ASP A 47 2.89 1.47 -8.22
CA ASP A 47 1.56 2.05 -8.44
C ASP A 47 0.44 1.04 -8.07
N ALA A 48 0.58 -0.21 -8.53
CA ALA A 48 -0.37 -1.27 -8.19
C ALA A 48 -0.39 -1.60 -6.68
N VAL A 49 0.75 -1.47 -5.99
CA VAL A 49 0.82 -1.62 -4.54
C VAL A 49 0.05 -0.49 -3.85
N LEU A 50 0.24 0.75 -4.29
CA LEU A 50 -0.44 1.92 -3.71
C LEU A 50 -1.96 1.83 -3.86
N ASP A 51 -2.46 1.45 -5.04
CA ASP A 51 -3.90 1.28 -5.28
C ASP A 51 -4.52 0.29 -4.28
N LYS A 52 -3.85 -0.86 -4.06
CA LYS A 52 -4.33 -1.90 -3.14
C LYS A 52 -4.15 -1.50 -1.68
N LEU A 53 -3.17 -0.65 -1.38
CA LEU A 53 -2.93 -0.13 -0.05
C LEU A 53 -4.02 0.88 0.34
N GLU A 54 -4.49 1.68 -0.61
CA GLU A 54 -5.64 2.57 -0.44
C GLU A 54 -6.93 1.77 -0.21
N ASP A 55 -7.17 0.72 -1.01
CA ASP A 55 -8.29 -0.21 -0.80
C ASP A 55 -8.30 -0.76 0.64
N LEU A 56 -7.13 -1.16 1.14
CA LEU A 56 -6.98 -1.70 2.49
C LEU A 56 -7.21 -0.62 3.55
N ALA A 57 -6.62 0.56 3.39
CA ALA A 57 -6.75 1.67 4.32
C ALA A 57 -8.20 2.16 4.43
N ARG A 58 -8.94 2.19 3.31
CA ARG A 58 -10.38 2.51 3.28
C ARG A 58 -11.19 1.42 3.98
N MET A 59 -10.98 0.15 3.65
CA MET A 59 -11.68 -0.98 4.28
C MET A 59 -11.46 -1.01 5.80
N ASP A 60 -10.22 -0.88 6.25
CA ASP A 60 -9.87 -0.88 7.67
C ASP A 60 -10.38 0.40 8.39
N HIS A 61 -10.56 1.51 7.66
CA HIS A 61 -11.22 2.70 8.18
C HIS A 61 -12.73 2.49 8.37
N GLU A 62 -13.43 2.01 7.35
CA GLU A 62 -14.87 1.70 7.36
C GLU A 62 -15.23 0.69 8.47
N ASP A 63 -14.39 -0.34 8.66
CA ASP A 63 -14.58 -1.36 9.70
C ASP A 63 -14.10 -0.91 11.10
N ASN A 64 -13.63 0.34 11.24
CA ASN A 64 -12.98 0.88 12.43
C ASN A 64 -11.88 -0.06 12.98
N TYR A 65 -11.16 -0.71 12.07
CA TYR A 65 -10.07 -1.62 12.36
C TYR A 65 -8.73 -0.87 12.26
N THR A 66 -7.92 -0.92 13.32
CA THR A 66 -6.59 -0.30 13.34
C THR A 66 -5.59 -1.30 13.91
N PRO A 67 -4.86 -2.02 13.05
CA PRO A 67 -3.84 -2.95 13.52
C PRO A 67 -2.63 -2.18 14.08
N ALA A 68 -2.10 -2.65 15.20
CA ALA A 68 -0.86 -2.09 15.77
C ALA A 68 0.39 -2.48 14.96
N SER A 69 0.34 -3.64 14.31
CA SER A 69 1.34 -4.17 13.40
C SER A 69 0.66 -4.98 12.30
N GLU A 70 1.29 -5.10 11.14
CA GLU A 70 0.83 -5.94 10.05
C GLU A 70 2.04 -6.54 9.31
N PRO A 71 2.42 -7.80 9.60
CA PRO A 71 3.68 -8.38 9.13
C PRO A 71 3.88 -8.33 7.62
N ILE A 72 2.81 -8.44 6.82
CA ILE A 72 2.89 -8.36 5.37
C ILE A 72 3.26 -6.93 4.93
N LEU A 73 2.64 -5.91 5.52
CA LEU A 73 2.92 -4.52 5.19
C LEU A 73 4.29 -4.07 5.73
N GLU A 74 4.69 -4.58 6.90
CA GLU A 74 6.01 -4.34 7.49
C GLU A 74 7.10 -4.96 6.64
N GLY A 75 6.95 -6.23 6.23
CA GLY A 75 7.88 -6.93 5.35
C GLY A 75 7.98 -6.29 3.95
N ALA A 76 6.89 -5.69 3.47
CA ALA A 76 6.85 -4.93 2.23
C ALA A 76 7.37 -3.48 2.37
N GLY A 77 7.63 -3.00 3.59
CA GLY A 77 8.07 -1.62 3.85
C GLY A 77 6.99 -0.54 3.66
N VAL A 78 5.70 -0.92 3.59
CA VAL A 78 4.58 -0.01 3.28
C VAL A 78 3.65 0.27 4.46
N PHE A 79 3.95 -0.26 5.66
CA PHE A 79 3.08 -0.09 6.83
C PHE A 79 2.86 1.39 7.22
N ASN A 80 3.89 2.23 7.11
CA ASN A 80 3.74 3.67 7.36
C ASN A 80 2.84 4.35 6.31
N SER A 81 2.99 4.00 5.03
CA SER A 81 2.12 4.52 3.96
C SER A 81 0.66 4.14 4.19
N TYR A 82 0.40 2.90 4.62
CA TYR A 82 -0.94 2.46 5.04
C TYR A 82 -1.51 3.33 6.17
N ARG A 83 -0.71 3.60 7.21
CA ARG A 83 -1.14 4.43 8.35
C ARG A 83 -1.49 5.85 7.91
N VAL A 84 -0.71 6.42 6.99
CA VAL A 84 -0.97 7.76 6.44
C VAL A 84 -2.27 7.76 5.63
N LEU A 85 -2.46 6.81 4.72
CA LEU A 85 -3.70 6.69 3.92
C LEU A 85 -4.93 6.53 4.82
N ARG A 86 -4.85 5.70 5.86
CA ARG A 86 -5.95 5.53 6.81
C ARG A 86 -6.24 6.82 7.57
N HIS A 87 -5.21 7.58 7.95
CA HIS A 87 -5.38 8.86 8.61
C HIS A 87 -6.08 9.88 7.70
N TRP A 88 -5.78 9.90 6.41
CA TRP A 88 -6.47 10.78 5.46
C TRP A 88 -7.96 10.48 5.35
N ASN A 89 -8.38 9.21 5.37
CA ASN A 89 -9.81 8.87 5.43
C ASN A 89 -10.50 9.46 6.67
N THR A 90 -9.82 9.47 7.82
CA THR A 90 -10.34 10.11 9.05
C THR A 90 -10.49 11.63 8.89
N LEU A 91 -9.57 12.29 8.18
CA LEU A 91 -9.65 13.72 7.93
C LEU A 91 -10.77 14.07 6.95
N LEU A 92 -10.95 13.26 5.90
CA LEU A 92 -12.03 13.41 4.93
C LEU A 92 -13.41 13.33 5.59
N ASP A 93 -13.65 12.32 6.43
CA ASP A 93 -14.90 12.20 7.19
C ASP A 93 -15.17 13.42 8.11
N ALA A 94 -14.11 13.97 8.71
CA ALA A 94 -14.20 15.13 9.58
C ALA A 94 -14.52 16.41 8.79
N GLU A 95 -14.00 16.55 7.57
CA GLU A 95 -14.33 17.65 6.67
C GLU A 95 -15.80 17.58 6.24
N ASP A 96 -16.27 16.40 5.82
CA ASP A 96 -17.67 16.19 5.42
C ASP A 96 -18.65 16.49 6.56
N SER A 97 -18.30 16.09 7.79
CA SER A 97 -19.11 16.36 8.99
C SER A 97 -19.20 17.85 9.35
N ASN A 98 -18.25 18.68 8.92
CA ASN A 98 -18.26 20.12 9.15
C ASN A 98 -19.05 20.90 8.08
N LEU A 99 -19.44 20.24 6.99
CA LEU A 99 -20.21 20.82 5.88
C LEU A 99 -21.72 20.53 5.97
N THR A 100 -22.15 19.65 6.87
CA THR A 100 -23.56 19.27 7.13
C THR A 100 -24.11 19.87 8.41
#